data_AF-A0A8S3XLS2-F1
#
_entry.id   AF-A0A8S3XLS2-F1
#
_cell.length_a   1.000
_cell.length_b   1.000
_cell.length_c   1.000
_cell.angle_alpha   90.00
_cell.angle_beta   90.00
_cell.angle_gamma   90.00
#
_symmetry.space_group_name_H-M   'P 1'
#
loop_
_entity.id
_entity.type
_entity.pdbx_description
1 polymer ?
#
loop_
_entity_poly.entity_id
_entity_poly.type
_entity_poly.pdbx_seq_one_letter_code
_entity_poly.pdbx_strand_id
1 'polypeptide(L)'
;MATSTWELEIIEELDSFCLKLEEKIYKKQQQVEASKKKYELETKLAQEMKINSELTQQLAELSRRGGELERVCATFESLTIAESDRHRLDNAKEMYQVAKEITGLRLDFSASANIAKGYVKNEARRLLQPFEHEAGDSETLWTLIKNTATPGGAVVKF
;
A
#
# COMPACT_ATOMS: atom_id res chain seq x y z
N MET A 1 -56.41 72.48 38.79
CA MET A 1 -56.92 71.30 39.52
C MET A 1 -55.73 70.74 40.28
N ALA A 2 -55.72 70.86 41.61
CA ALA A 2 -54.64 70.36 42.44
C ALA A 2 -54.81 68.85 42.57
N THR A 3 -53.83 68.08 42.09
CA THR A 3 -53.75 66.63 42.26
C THR A 3 -53.68 66.36 43.77
N SER A 4 -54.51 65.42 44.24
CA SER A 4 -54.66 65.10 45.65
C SER A 4 -53.40 64.39 46.15
N THR A 5 -52.94 64.65 47.37
CA THR A 5 -51.69 64.07 47.92
C THR A 5 -51.62 62.54 47.82
N TRP A 6 -52.75 61.85 47.99
CA TRP A 6 -52.86 60.39 47.88
C TRP A 6 -52.70 59.88 46.42
N GLU A 7 -53.03 60.70 45.42
CA GLU A 7 -52.85 60.34 43.99
C GLU A 7 -51.36 60.36 43.63
N LEU A 8 -50.59 61.29 44.18
CA LEU A 8 -49.13 61.36 44.00
C LEU A 8 -48.42 60.17 44.62
N GLU A 9 -48.80 59.76 45.83
CA GLU A 9 -48.24 58.59 46.51
C GLU A 9 -48.46 57.30 45.70
N ILE A 10 -49.65 57.11 45.13
CA ILE A 10 -49.95 55.95 44.28
C ILE A 10 -49.11 55.97 42.98
N ILE A 11 -48.93 57.15 42.37
CA ILE A 11 -48.10 57.28 41.17
C ILE A 11 -46.64 56.93 41.48
N GLU A 12 -46.10 57.42 42.60
CA GLU A 12 -44.73 57.11 43.02
C GLU A 12 -44.52 55.62 43.33
N GLU A 13 -45.50 54.97 43.99
CA GLU A 13 -45.45 53.52 44.23
C GLU A 13 -45.53 52.72 42.93
N LEU A 14 -46.37 53.13 41.98
CA LEU A 14 -46.49 52.48 40.68
C LEU A 14 -45.20 52.62 39.87
N ASP A 15 -44.59 53.81 39.84
CA ASP A 15 -43.30 54.05 39.18
C ASP A 15 -42.19 53.22 39.81
N SER A 16 -42.13 53.17 41.14
CA SER A 16 -41.19 52.33 41.89
C SER A 16 -41.36 50.84 41.57
N PHE A 17 -42.61 50.38 41.42
CA PHE A 17 -42.91 49.02 41.02
C PHE A 17 -42.48 48.74 39.58
N CYS A 18 -42.79 49.63 38.64
CA CYS A 18 -42.40 49.54 37.24
C CYS A 18 -40.87 49.46 37.08
N LEU A 19 -40.12 50.32 37.76
CA LEU A 19 -38.65 50.31 37.74
C LEU A 19 -38.07 49.00 38.27
N LYS A 20 -38.61 48.47 39.37
CA LYS A 20 -38.19 47.16 39.91
C LYS A 20 -38.50 46.01 38.95
N LEU A 21 -39.62 46.09 38.23
CA LEU A 21 -40.01 45.09 37.25
C LEU A 21 -39.08 45.14 36.03
N GLU A 22 -38.78 46.33 35.52
CA GLU A 22 -37.83 46.55 34.42
C GLU A 22 -36.43 46.05 34.77
N GLU A 23 -35.93 46.35 35.98
CA GLU A 23 -34.62 45.88 36.43
C GLU A 23 -34.58 44.34 36.49
N LYS A 24 -35.65 43.69 36.97
CA LYS A 24 -35.77 42.23 36.97
C LYS A 24 -35.80 41.65 35.57
N ILE A 25 -36.55 42.26 34.65
CA ILE A 25 -36.62 41.84 33.24
C ILE A 25 -35.23 41.96 32.60
N TYR A 26 -34.54 43.08 32.80
CA TYR A 26 -33.21 43.31 32.26
C TYR A 26 -32.19 42.28 32.75
N LYS A 27 -32.16 42.02 34.07
CA LYS A 27 -31.29 40.99 34.66
C LYS A 27 -31.58 39.60 34.08
N LYS A 28 -32.86 39.25 33.89
CA LYS A 28 -33.26 37.98 33.29
C LYS A 28 -32.85 37.87 31.83
N GLN A 29 -33.01 38.93 31.04
CA GLN A 29 -32.56 38.96 29.64
C GLN A 29 -31.05 38.76 29.53
N GLN A 30 -30.26 39.46 30.34
CA GLN A 30 -28.80 39.27 30.38
C GLN A 30 -28.42 37.83 30.75
N GLN A 31 -29.09 37.23 31.73
CA GLN A 31 -28.84 35.85 32.16
C GLN A 31 -29.13 34.85 31.03
N VAL A 32 -30.23 35.05 30.29
CA VAL A 32 -30.60 34.20 29.15
C VAL A 32 -29.57 34.32 28.04
N GLU A 33 -29.16 35.53 27.67
CA GLU A 33 -28.16 35.74 26.62
C GLU A 33 -26.79 35.17 26.98
N ALA A 34 -26.36 35.32 28.23
CA ALA A 34 -25.15 34.69 28.73
C ALA A 34 -25.23 33.15 28.67
N SER A 35 -26.38 32.58 29.01
CA SER A 35 -26.60 31.13 28.99
C SER A 35 -26.60 30.58 27.56
N LYS A 36 -27.22 31.29 26.61
CA LYS A 36 -27.19 30.92 25.18
C LYS A 36 -25.76 30.92 24.65
N LYS A 37 -25.00 32.00 24.87
CA LYS A 37 -23.59 32.09 24.47
C LYS A 37 -22.75 30.97 25.07
N LYS A 38 -22.96 30.67 26.36
CA LYS A 38 -22.27 29.57 27.03
C LYS A 38 -22.57 28.22 26.35
N TYR A 39 -23.85 27.93 26.10
CA TYR A 39 -24.26 26.69 25.43
C TYR A 39 -23.66 26.56 24.02
N GLU A 40 -23.65 27.65 23.23
CA GLU A 40 -23.05 27.67 21.90
C GLU A 40 -21.55 27.37 21.95
N LEU A 41 -20.83 27.96 22.91
CA LEU A 41 -19.39 27.72 23.08
C LEU A 41 -19.11 26.29 23.55
N GLU A 42 -19.88 25.75 24.50
CA GLU A 42 -19.74 24.37 24.96
C GLU A 42 -20.02 23.37 23.84
N THR A 43 -21.03 23.64 23.01
CA THR A 43 -21.36 22.79 21.85
C THR A 43 -20.21 22.80 20.83
N LYS A 44 -19.67 23.97 20.50
CA LYS A 44 -18.53 24.09 19.58
C LYS A 44 -17.30 23.40 20.15
N LEU A 45 -17.01 23.59 21.43
CA LEU A 45 -15.86 22.95 22.08
C LEU A 45 -15.98 21.42 22.03
N ALA A 46 -17.16 20.87 22.29
CA ALA A 46 -17.39 19.43 22.21
C ALA A 46 -17.18 18.88 20.78
N GLN A 47 -17.60 19.63 19.75
CA GLN A 47 -17.37 19.28 18.35
C GLN A 47 -15.87 19.30 18.01
N GLU A 48 -15.16 20.35 18.39
CA GLU A 48 -13.71 20.46 18.16
C GLU A 48 -12.92 19.38 18.90
N MET A 49 -13.28 19.05 20.15
CA MET A 49 -12.65 17.96 20.90
C MET A 49 -12.86 16.60 20.21
N LYS A 50 -14.04 16.37 19.64
CA LYS A 50 -14.32 15.14 18.89
C LYS A 50 -13.47 15.07 17.62
N ILE A 51 -13.42 16.15 16.84
CA ILE A 51 -12.61 16.20 15.61
C ILE A 51 -11.12 16.01 15.95
N ASN A 52 -10.64 16.64 17.02
CA ASN A 52 -9.25 16.51 17.47
C ASN A 52 -8.89 15.05 17.81
N SER A 53 -9.79 14.33 18.51
CA SER A 53 -9.53 12.92 18.84
C SER A 53 -9.49 12.04 17.58
N GLU A 54 -10.41 12.26 16.63
CA GLU A 54 -10.44 11.55 15.35
C GLU A 54 -9.16 11.81 14.53
N LEU A 55 -8.72 13.06 14.43
CA LEU A 55 -7.49 13.43 13.73
C LEU A 55 -6.24 12.86 14.42
N THR A 56 -6.20 12.87 15.74
CA THR A 56 -5.09 12.28 16.52
C THR A 56 -5.00 10.78 16.28
N GLN A 57 -6.13 10.08 16.23
CA GLN A 57 -6.17 8.66 15.93
C GLN A 57 -5.73 8.36 14.49
N GLN A 58 -6.18 9.16 13.52
CA GLN A 58 -5.75 9.02 12.13
C GLN A 58 -4.26 9.26 11.96
N LEU A 59 -3.71 10.29 12.63
CA LEU A 59 -2.29 10.58 12.61
C LEU A 59 -1.47 9.42 13.17
N ALA A 60 -1.87 8.84 14.31
CA ALA A 60 -1.19 7.70 14.90
C ALA A 60 -1.17 6.48 13.97
N GLU A 61 -2.29 6.19 13.30
CA GLU A 61 -2.37 5.08 12.34
C GLU A 61 -1.51 5.33 11.09
N LEU A 62 -1.50 6.56 10.57
CA LEU A 62 -0.64 6.92 9.44
C LEU A 62 0.84 6.85 9.80
N SER A 63 1.24 7.30 10.99
CA SER A 63 2.61 7.18 11.48
C SER A 63 3.03 5.72 11.63
N ARG A 64 2.15 4.85 12.15
CA ARG A 64 2.40 3.40 12.24
C ARG A 64 2.63 2.79 10.86
N ARG A 65 1.74 3.08 9.89
CA ARG A 65 1.87 2.59 8.50
C ARG A 65 3.13 3.12 7.82
N GLY A 66 3.50 4.37 8.08
CA GLY A 66 4.74 4.97 7.58
C GLY A 66 5.98 4.21 8.08
N GLY A 67 6.05 3.90 9.38
CA GLY A 67 7.15 3.12 9.94
C GLY A 67 7.19 1.67 9.45
N GLU A 68 6.03 1.05 9.18
CA GLU A 68 5.98 -0.28 8.55
C GLU A 68 6.49 -0.25 7.11
N LEU A 69 6.09 0.76 6.33
CA LEU A 69 6.55 0.94 4.97
C LEU A 69 8.07 1.17 4.92
N GLU A 70 8.60 2.03 5.78
CA GLU A 70 10.04 2.30 5.89
C GLU A 70 10.83 1.02 6.22
N ARG A 71 10.32 0.19 7.13
CA ARG A 71 10.94 -1.10 7.46
C ARG A 71 10.95 -2.06 6.26
N VAL A 72 9.85 -2.12 5.51
CA VAL A 72 9.75 -2.96 4.31
C VAL A 72 10.70 -2.46 3.22
N CYS A 73 10.72 -1.15 2.96
CA CYS A 73 11.66 -0.52 2.03
C CYS A 73 13.12 -0.81 2.41
N ALA A 74 13.50 -0.65 3.68
CA ALA A 74 14.84 -0.99 4.16
C ALA A 74 15.18 -2.48 3.95
N THR A 75 14.20 -3.37 4.11
CA THR A 75 14.37 -4.79 3.80
C THR A 75 14.67 -5.00 2.32
N PHE A 76 13.93 -4.35 1.42
CA PHE A 76 14.18 -4.45 -0.02
C PHE A 76 15.49 -3.81 -0.46
N GLU A 77 15.91 -2.71 0.16
CA GLU A 77 17.23 -2.10 -0.08
C GLU A 77 18.37 -3.02 0.35
N SER A 78 18.15 -3.85 1.39
CA SER A 78 19.11 -4.85 1.85
C SER A 78 19.11 -6.15 1.04
N LEU A 79 18.15 -6.36 0.14
CA LEU A 79 18.13 -7.52 -0.77
C LEU A 79 19.16 -7.35 -1.88
N THR A 80 20.43 -7.44 -1.52
CA THR A 80 21.54 -7.62 -2.45
C THR A 80 21.76 -9.10 -2.67
N ILE A 81 22.04 -9.52 -3.91
CA ILE A 81 22.54 -10.88 -4.18
C ILE A 81 23.80 -11.05 -3.35
N ALA A 82 23.78 -11.98 -2.38
CA ALA A 82 24.96 -12.28 -1.59
C ALA A 82 26.10 -12.70 -2.53
N GLU A 83 27.35 -12.36 -2.20
CA GLU A 83 28.49 -12.69 -3.06
C GLU A 83 28.56 -14.21 -3.35
N SER A 84 28.12 -15.05 -2.40
CA SER A 84 27.96 -16.49 -2.60
C SER A 84 26.95 -16.84 -3.71
N ASP A 85 25.81 -16.16 -3.77
CA ASP A 85 24.79 -16.39 -4.80
C ASP A 85 25.23 -15.85 -6.15
N ARG A 86 26.00 -14.77 -6.17
CA ARG A 86 26.65 -14.26 -7.38
C ARG A 86 27.64 -15.28 -7.95
N HIS A 87 28.53 -15.82 -7.12
CA HIS A 87 29.46 -16.88 -7.53
C HIS A 87 28.74 -18.13 -8.03
N ARG A 88 27.64 -18.54 -7.36
CA ARG A 88 26.82 -19.68 -7.83
C ARG A 88 26.21 -19.40 -9.20
N LEU A 89 25.72 -18.19 -9.43
CA LEU A 89 25.16 -17.80 -10.72
C LEU A 89 26.22 -17.77 -11.82
N ASP A 90 27.41 -17.24 -11.53
CA ASP A 90 28.50 -17.17 -12.51
C ASP A 90 29.02 -18.58 -12.84
N ASN A 91 29.18 -19.45 -11.85
CA ASN A 91 29.52 -20.87 -12.07
C ASN A 91 28.45 -21.59 -12.91
N ALA A 92 27.16 -21.33 -12.66
CA ALA A 92 26.07 -21.92 -13.43
C ALA A 92 26.07 -21.44 -14.90
N LYS A 93 26.37 -20.17 -15.15
CA LYS A 93 26.53 -19.62 -16.51
C LYS A 93 27.70 -20.26 -17.24
N GLU A 94 28.85 -20.37 -16.59
CA GLU A 94 30.04 -21.01 -17.17
C GLU A 94 29.74 -22.48 -17.50
N MET A 95 29.16 -23.22 -16.55
CA MET A 95 28.79 -24.63 -16.74
C MET A 95 27.79 -24.81 -17.88
N TYR A 96 26.78 -23.93 -17.99
CA TYR A 96 25.84 -23.95 -19.12
C TYR A 96 26.55 -23.69 -20.45
N GLN A 97 27.47 -22.72 -20.51
CA GLN A 97 28.20 -22.41 -21.72
C GLN A 97 29.14 -23.56 -22.13
N VAL A 98 29.80 -24.23 -21.18
CA VAL A 98 30.59 -25.44 -21.44
C VAL A 98 29.71 -26.58 -21.94
N ALA A 99 28.60 -26.86 -21.26
CA ALA A 99 27.65 -27.92 -21.67
C ALA A 99 27.11 -27.68 -23.08
N LYS A 100 26.80 -26.43 -23.40
CA LYS A 100 26.33 -25.97 -24.72
C LYS A 100 27.35 -26.22 -25.83
N GLU A 101 28.64 -26.06 -25.56
CA GLU A 101 29.70 -26.35 -26.54
C GLU A 101 29.95 -27.87 -26.69
N ILE A 102 29.89 -28.63 -25.60
CA ILE A 102 30.10 -30.10 -25.63
C ILE A 102 28.94 -30.82 -26.32
N THR A 103 27.70 -30.43 -26.01
CA THR A 103 26.50 -31.16 -26.42
C THR A 103 25.79 -30.57 -27.64
N GLY A 104 26.08 -29.31 -27.97
CA GLY A 104 25.30 -28.57 -28.96
C GLY A 104 23.88 -28.21 -28.52
N LEU A 105 23.49 -28.52 -27.29
CA LEU A 105 22.15 -28.24 -26.75
C LEU A 105 21.91 -26.73 -26.65
N ARG A 106 20.71 -26.28 -27.02
CA ARG A 106 20.23 -24.91 -26.89
C ARG A 106 18.83 -24.95 -26.29
N LEU A 107 18.69 -24.56 -25.04
CA LEU A 107 17.42 -24.57 -24.31
C LEU A 107 16.62 -23.29 -24.58
N ASP A 108 15.31 -23.46 -24.67
CA ASP A 108 14.32 -22.39 -24.66
C ASP A 108 13.88 -22.12 -23.21
N PHE A 109 14.45 -21.08 -22.60
CA PHE A 109 14.15 -20.68 -21.23
C PHE A 109 12.78 -19.99 -21.08
N SER A 110 12.04 -19.77 -22.17
CA SER A 110 10.67 -19.26 -22.11
C SER A 110 9.62 -20.36 -21.92
N ALA A 111 10.01 -21.63 -22.06
CA ALA A 111 9.14 -22.77 -21.81
C ALA A 111 8.78 -22.90 -20.32
N SER A 112 7.65 -23.56 -20.03
CA SER A 112 7.25 -23.83 -18.65
C SER A 112 8.27 -24.73 -17.95
N ALA A 113 8.42 -24.57 -16.63
CA ALA A 113 9.43 -25.30 -15.85
C ALA A 113 9.31 -26.84 -15.92
N ASN A 114 8.15 -27.33 -16.35
CA ASN A 114 7.84 -28.76 -16.45
C ASN A 114 8.22 -29.34 -17.83
N ILE A 115 8.65 -28.49 -18.78
CA ILE A 115 8.94 -28.87 -20.16
C ILE A 115 10.37 -28.48 -20.50
N ALA A 116 11.18 -29.45 -20.90
CA ALA A 116 12.47 -29.20 -21.53
C ALA A 116 12.25 -29.01 -23.04
N LYS A 117 12.43 -27.78 -23.51
CA LYS A 117 12.27 -27.39 -24.90
C LYS A 117 13.54 -26.79 -25.45
N GLY A 118 13.84 -27.07 -26.71
CA GLY A 118 15.01 -26.50 -27.36
C GLY A 118 15.38 -27.17 -28.66
N TYR A 119 16.66 -27.07 -29.02
CA TYR A 119 17.22 -27.79 -30.15
C TYR A 119 18.67 -28.21 -29.88
N VAL A 120 19.10 -29.27 -30.55
CA VAL A 120 20.49 -29.72 -30.58
C VAL A 120 21.12 -29.27 -31.90
N LYS A 121 22.19 -28.50 -31.82
CA LYS A 121 22.98 -28.03 -32.97
C LYS A 121 24.21 -28.90 -33.17
N ASN A 122 24.33 -29.51 -34.34
CA ASN A 122 25.55 -30.19 -34.78
C ASN A 122 26.17 -29.44 -35.96
N GLU A 123 27.27 -28.72 -35.70
CA GLU A 123 27.92 -27.88 -36.70
C GLU A 123 28.61 -28.70 -37.81
N ALA A 124 29.26 -29.81 -37.45
CA ALA A 124 29.94 -30.69 -38.40
C ALA A 124 28.98 -31.24 -39.47
N ARG A 125 27.72 -31.45 -39.10
CA ARG A 125 26.67 -31.97 -39.98
C ARG A 125 25.71 -30.91 -40.50
N ARG A 126 25.87 -29.65 -40.09
CA ARG A 126 24.92 -28.55 -40.34
C ARG A 126 23.47 -28.93 -39.99
N LEU A 127 23.30 -29.60 -38.85
CA LEU A 127 22.01 -30.13 -38.39
C LEU A 127 21.51 -29.33 -37.19
N LEU A 128 20.21 -29.01 -37.21
CA LEU A 128 19.45 -28.51 -36.07
C LEU A 128 18.29 -29.47 -35.81
N GLN A 129 18.30 -30.12 -34.65
CA GLN A 129 17.23 -31.04 -34.26
C GLN A 129 16.43 -30.48 -33.08
N PRO A 130 15.18 -30.03 -33.28
CA PRO A 130 14.34 -29.56 -32.19
C PRO A 130 13.87 -30.70 -31.29
N PHE A 131 13.56 -30.37 -30.03
CA PHE A 131 12.98 -31.30 -29.07
C PHE A 131 12.04 -30.58 -28.09
N GLU A 132 11.08 -31.34 -27.58
CA GLU A 132 10.18 -30.96 -26.50
C GLU A 132 9.79 -32.23 -25.75
N HIS A 133 10.07 -32.28 -24.45
CA HIS A 133 9.70 -33.41 -23.58
C HIS A 133 9.55 -32.94 -22.13
N GLU A 134 9.04 -33.81 -21.26
CA GLU A 134 8.92 -33.51 -19.83
C GLU A 134 10.29 -33.26 -19.19
N ALA A 135 10.38 -32.23 -18.35
CA ALA A 135 11.59 -31.88 -17.63
C ALA A 135 11.95 -32.99 -16.62
N GLY A 136 13.21 -33.41 -16.60
CA GLY A 136 13.73 -34.44 -15.68
C GLY A 136 14.07 -35.78 -16.35
N ASP A 137 13.65 -36.00 -17.58
CA ASP A 137 14.07 -37.16 -18.37
C ASP A 137 15.41 -36.89 -19.09
N SER A 138 16.51 -37.18 -18.39
CA SER A 138 17.86 -36.96 -18.93
C SER A 138 18.25 -37.97 -20.02
N GLU A 139 17.68 -39.18 -20.01
CA GLU A 139 18.09 -40.25 -20.92
C GLU A 139 17.59 -40.00 -22.35
N THR A 140 16.39 -39.43 -22.49
CA THR A 140 15.87 -39.04 -23.81
C THR A 140 16.71 -37.92 -24.44
N LEU A 141 17.21 -36.97 -23.66
CA LEU A 141 18.14 -35.94 -24.13
C LEU A 141 19.49 -36.51 -24.58
N TRP A 142 20.09 -37.40 -23.80
CA TRP A 142 21.36 -38.03 -24.17
C TRP A 142 21.22 -38.89 -25.43
N THR A 143 20.11 -39.62 -25.55
CA THR A 143 19.79 -40.40 -26.74
C THR A 143 19.61 -39.50 -27.96
N LEU A 144 18.94 -38.35 -27.82
CA LEU A 144 18.79 -37.35 -28.86
C LEU A 144 20.15 -36.82 -29.33
N ILE A 145 21.02 -36.40 -28.39
CA ILE A 145 22.37 -35.91 -28.70
C ILE A 145 23.16 -36.99 -29.44
N LYS A 146 23.14 -38.24 -28.96
CA LYS A 146 23.82 -39.36 -29.62
C LYS A 146 23.32 -39.57 -31.05
N ASN A 147 22.01 -39.54 -31.27
CA ASN A 147 21.41 -39.72 -32.59
C ASN A 147 21.73 -38.57 -33.55
N THR A 148 21.86 -37.34 -33.05
CA THR A 148 22.34 -36.21 -33.86
C THR A 148 23.82 -36.34 -34.24
N ALA A 149 24.61 -37.07 -33.45
CA ALA A 149 26.03 -37.31 -33.70
C ALA A 149 26.29 -38.47 -34.67
N THR A 150 25.42 -39.49 -34.76
CA THR A 150 25.60 -40.66 -35.64
C THR A 150 25.03 -40.47 -37.07
N PRO A 151 25.73 -40.90 -38.13
CA PRO A 151 25.19 -40.89 -39.49
C PRO A 151 24.06 -41.93 -39.63
N GLY A 152 22.83 -41.49 -39.93
CA GLY A 152 21.71 -42.40 -40.24
C GLY A 152 20.32 -42.03 -39.68
N GLY A 153 20.23 -41.09 -38.73
CA GLY A 153 18.93 -40.61 -38.22
C GLY A 153 18.14 -39.80 -39.26
N ALA A 154 16.80 -39.84 -39.22
CA ALA A 154 15.95 -39.01 -40.08
C ALA A 154 16.23 -37.52 -39.81
N VAL A 155 16.78 -36.83 -40.81
CA VAL A 155 17.22 -35.44 -40.71
C VAL A 155 16.31 -34.55 -41.55
N VAL A 156 15.75 -33.50 -40.93
CA VAL A 156 15.32 -32.31 -41.65
C VAL A 156 16.59 -31.59 -42.09
N LYS A 157 16.98 -31.79 -43.35
CA LYS A 157 18.09 -31.05 -43.97
C LYS A 157 17.59 -29.67 -44.37
N PHE A 158 18.34 -28.64 -44.00
CA PHE A 158 18.23 -27.31 -44.59
C PHE A 158 19.33 -27.16 -45.64
#